data_AF-A0A497PHH9-F1
#
_entry.id   AF-A0A497PHH9-F1
#
_cell.length_a   1.000
_cell.length_b   1.000
_cell.length_c   1.000
_cell.angle_alpha   90.00
_cell.angle_beta   90.00
_cell.angle_gamma   90.00
#
_symmetry.space_group_name_H-M   'P 1'
#
loop_
_entity.id
_entity.type
_entity.pdbx_description
1 polymer ?
#
loop_
_entity_poly.entity_id
_entity_poly.type
_entity_poly.pdbx_seq_one_letter_code
_entity_poly.pdbx_strand_id
1 'polypeptide(L)'
;MKKIPYKRKRRKKGPVQSKKVSYDGINFASGLERYMYMALKKNKIKAKYEGETFVLLAGFHFENEVYERQANGKGDYKNRGCKRILPIKYTPDFIGEDFIIETKGRANESFPMRWKLFKRLVMNQFPNVTLYKPQNQKECDETIRLILDKRKG
;
A
#
# COMPACT_ATOMS: atom_id res chain seq x y z
N MET A 1 -54.75 -2.51 -12.91
CA MET A 1 -53.67 -1.60 -12.42
C MET A 1 -52.32 -2.21 -12.78
N LYS A 2 -51.48 -1.53 -13.58
CA LYS A 2 -50.15 -2.02 -13.97
C LYS A 2 -49.19 -1.90 -12.77
N LYS A 3 -48.62 -3.02 -12.29
CA LYS A 3 -47.60 -3.02 -11.22
C LYS A 3 -46.34 -2.31 -11.73
N ILE A 4 -46.02 -1.16 -11.14
CA ILE A 4 -44.78 -0.45 -11.42
C ILE A 4 -43.63 -1.29 -10.83
N PRO A 5 -42.64 -1.74 -11.61
CA PRO A 5 -41.55 -2.54 -11.08
C PRO A 5 -40.70 -1.70 -10.12
N TYR A 6 -40.47 -2.23 -8.92
CA TYR A 6 -39.63 -1.62 -7.89
C TYR A 6 -38.21 -1.40 -8.46
N LYS A 7 -37.86 -0.15 -8.80
CA LYS A 7 -36.49 0.20 -9.18
C LYS A 7 -35.58 -0.07 -7.98
N ARG A 8 -34.77 -1.14 -8.05
CA ARG A 8 -33.67 -1.40 -7.10
C ARG A 8 -32.84 -0.12 -6.99
N LYS A 9 -32.91 0.59 -5.85
CA LYS A 9 -32.04 1.75 -5.56
C LYS A 9 -30.60 1.29 -5.78
N ARG A 10 -29.91 1.86 -6.78
CA ARG A 10 -28.46 1.67 -6.95
C ARG A 10 -27.81 2.12 -5.64
N ARG A 11 -27.27 1.17 -4.86
CA ARG A 11 -26.43 1.50 -3.71
C ARG A 11 -25.36 2.48 -4.20
N LYS A 12 -25.21 3.62 -3.53
CA LYS A 12 -24.10 4.55 -3.81
C LYS A 12 -22.82 3.72 -3.69
N LYS A 13 -22.20 3.40 -4.83
CA LYS A 13 -20.90 2.73 -4.82
C LYS A 13 -19.95 3.69 -4.14
N GLY A 14 -19.25 3.22 -3.11
CA GLY A 14 -18.15 3.99 -2.55
C GLY A 14 -17.17 4.38 -3.66
N PRO A 15 -16.37 5.44 -3.47
CA PRO A 15 -15.50 6.00 -4.51
C PRO A 15 -14.43 5.01 -5.03
N VAL A 16 -14.26 3.86 -4.38
CA VAL A 16 -13.24 2.86 -4.70
C VAL A 16 -13.91 1.65 -5.35
N GLN A 17 -13.56 1.36 -6.61
CA GLN A 17 -13.81 0.03 -7.19
C GLN A 17 -12.75 -0.92 -6.61
N SER A 18 -13.17 -1.85 -5.75
CA SER A 18 -12.29 -2.82 -5.07
C SER A 18 -11.87 -4.02 -5.95
N LYS A 19 -12.15 -3.98 -7.25
CA LYS A 19 -11.84 -5.12 -8.12
C LYS A 19 -10.36 -5.11 -8.43
N LYS A 20 -9.66 -6.15 -7.96
CA LYS A 20 -8.30 -6.48 -8.41
C LYS A 20 -8.27 -6.48 -9.93
N VAL A 21 -7.21 -5.92 -10.50
CA VAL A 21 -7.06 -5.80 -11.94
C VAL A 21 -5.88 -6.65 -12.36
N SER A 22 -6.12 -7.58 -13.28
CA SER A 22 -5.09 -8.48 -13.78
C SER A 22 -4.44 -7.93 -15.06
N TYR A 23 -3.12 -8.04 -15.18
CA TYR A 23 -2.37 -7.73 -16.39
C TYR A 23 -1.05 -8.51 -16.39
N ASP A 24 -0.65 -9.07 -17.53
CA ASP A 24 0.53 -9.96 -17.65
C ASP A 24 0.55 -11.12 -16.63
N GLY A 25 -0.62 -11.66 -16.25
CA GLY A 25 -0.72 -12.72 -15.24
C GLY A 25 -0.51 -12.25 -13.79
N ILE A 26 -0.25 -10.96 -13.56
CA ILE A 26 -0.12 -10.35 -12.23
C ILE A 26 -1.47 -9.77 -11.80
N ASN A 27 -1.83 -9.95 -10.54
CA ASN A 27 -3.04 -9.38 -9.94
C ASN A 27 -2.68 -8.15 -9.09
N PHE A 28 -2.96 -6.96 -9.61
CA PHE A 28 -2.69 -5.71 -8.90
C PHE A 28 -3.80 -5.38 -7.90
N ALA A 29 -3.44 -4.79 -6.75
CA ALA A 29 -4.38 -4.35 -5.72
C ALA A 29 -5.13 -3.08 -6.15
N SER A 30 -4.57 -2.29 -7.06
CA SER A 30 -5.24 -1.12 -7.62
C SER A 30 -4.98 -0.88 -9.12
N GLY A 31 -5.84 -0.06 -9.73
CA GLY A 31 -5.65 0.40 -11.12
C GLY A 31 -4.44 1.33 -11.29
N LEU A 32 -4.01 2.02 -10.22
CA LEU A 32 -2.84 2.90 -10.22
C LEU A 32 -1.54 2.08 -10.23
N GLU A 33 -1.46 1.03 -9.42
CA GLU A 33 -0.34 0.07 -9.44
C GLU A 33 -0.19 -0.55 -10.84
N ARG A 34 -1.29 -1.05 -11.42
CA ARG A 34 -1.27 -1.57 -12.78
C ARG A 34 -0.75 -0.54 -13.80
N TYR A 35 -1.18 0.72 -13.66
CA TYR A 35 -0.70 1.79 -14.55
C TYR A 35 0.80 2.02 -14.38
N MET A 36 1.28 2.11 -13.14
CA MET A 36 2.69 2.28 -12.83
C MET A 36 3.53 1.12 -13.40
N TYR A 37 3.07 -0.12 -13.24
CA TYR A 37 3.69 -1.30 -13.85
C TYR A 37 3.78 -1.18 -15.39
N MET A 38 2.69 -0.80 -16.06
CA MET A 38 2.68 -0.61 -17.50
C MET A 38 3.64 0.51 -17.94
N ALA A 39 3.72 1.60 -17.19
CA ALA A 39 4.62 2.72 -17.46
C ALA A 39 6.10 2.31 -17.30
N LEU A 40 6.44 1.56 -16.25
CA LEU A 40 7.77 0.98 -16.05
C LEU A 40 8.15 0.04 -17.21
N LYS A 41 7.24 -0.89 -17.55
CA LYS A 41 7.43 -1.85 -18.66
C LYS A 41 7.64 -1.14 -20.00
N LYS A 42 6.81 -0.14 -20.32
CA LYS A 42 6.91 0.66 -21.56
C LYS A 42 8.28 1.33 -21.71
N ASN A 43 8.86 1.80 -20.61
CA ASN A 43 10.15 2.48 -20.58
C ASN A 43 11.33 1.53 -20.28
N LYS A 44 11.10 0.21 -20.30
CA LYS A 44 12.12 -0.83 -20.05
C LYS A 44 12.82 -0.68 -18.68
N ILE A 45 12.14 -0.11 -17.70
CA ILE A 45 12.64 0.03 -16.33
C ILE A 45 12.34 -1.26 -15.58
N LYS A 46 13.39 -1.96 -15.15
CA LYS A 46 13.26 -3.19 -14.34
C LYS A 46 12.82 -2.84 -12.92
N ALA A 47 11.73 -3.44 -12.47
CA ALA A 47 11.27 -3.40 -11.10
C ALA A 47 10.45 -4.66 -10.78
N LYS A 48 10.49 -5.10 -9.52
CA LYS A 48 9.67 -6.22 -9.01
C LYS A 48 8.43 -5.66 -8.32
N TYR A 49 7.24 -6.13 -8.71
CA TYR A 49 5.99 -5.82 -8.02
C TYR A 49 5.87 -6.65 -6.74
N GLU A 50 5.60 -5.99 -5.60
CA GLU A 50 5.54 -6.60 -4.26
C GLU A 50 6.72 -7.54 -3.95
N GLY A 51 7.92 -7.18 -4.42
CA GLY A 51 9.08 -8.08 -4.45
C GLY A 51 9.68 -8.40 -3.07
N GLU A 52 9.45 -7.56 -2.06
CA GLU A 52 9.98 -7.74 -0.71
C GLU A 52 9.06 -7.13 0.34
N THR A 53 9.02 -7.75 1.52
CA THR A 53 8.29 -7.25 2.68
C THR A 53 9.25 -6.95 3.83
N PHE A 54 9.25 -5.71 4.30
CA PHE A 54 10.09 -5.22 5.37
C PHE A 54 9.39 -5.33 6.72
N VAL A 55 10.16 -5.62 7.78
CA VAL A 55 9.69 -5.50 9.17
C VAL A 55 10.05 -4.11 9.67
N LEU A 56 9.04 -3.24 9.79
CA LEU A 56 9.22 -1.86 10.27
C LEU A 56 9.36 -1.77 11.78
N LEU A 57 8.65 -2.64 12.49
CA LEU A 57 8.74 -2.80 13.94
C LEU A 57 8.62 -4.29 14.24
N ALA A 58 9.59 -4.82 15.00
CA ALA A 58 9.56 -6.21 15.43
C ALA A 58 8.35 -6.48 16.33
N GLY A 59 7.80 -7.69 16.22
CA GLY A 59 6.81 -8.16 17.18
C GLY A 59 7.48 -8.45 18.52
N PHE A 60 6.71 -8.44 19.59
CA PHE A 60 7.21 -8.70 20.94
C PHE A 60 6.16 -9.45 21.75
N HIS A 61 6.59 -10.14 22.81
CA HIS A 61 5.65 -10.68 23.79
C HIS A 61 5.30 -9.56 24.77
N PHE A 62 4.01 -9.33 24.99
CA PHE A 62 3.52 -8.34 25.94
C PHE A 62 2.97 -9.07 27.16
N GLU A 63 3.67 -8.98 28.28
CA GLU A 63 3.34 -9.74 29.49
C GLU A 63 2.22 -9.12 30.32
N ASN A 64 2.06 -7.79 30.29
CA ASN A 64 1.09 -7.11 31.13
C ASN A 64 -0.35 -7.41 30.70
N GLU A 65 -1.27 -7.27 31.65
CA GLU A 65 -2.71 -7.35 31.40
C GLU A 65 -3.23 -6.10 30.69
N VAL A 66 -4.20 -6.28 29.79
CA VAL A 66 -4.90 -5.17 29.13
C VAL A 66 -6.38 -5.47 29.11
N TYR A 67 -7.17 -4.73 29.87
CA TYR A 67 -8.62 -4.85 29.82
C TYR A 67 -9.17 -3.89 28.78
N GLU A 68 -9.63 -4.45 27.66
CA GLU A 68 -10.13 -3.67 26.53
C GLU A 68 -11.19 -4.44 25.72
N ARG A 69 -11.98 -3.69 24.94
CA ARG A 69 -12.81 -4.26 23.87
C ARG A 69 -11.98 -4.44 22.60
N GLN A 70 -12.53 -5.06 21.57
CA GLN A 70 -11.85 -5.14 20.27
C GLN A 70 -11.68 -3.74 19.65
N ALA A 71 -10.68 -3.57 18.77
CA ALA A 71 -10.39 -2.28 18.13
C ALA A 71 -11.57 -1.66 17.32
N ASN A 72 -12.53 -2.48 16.92
CA ASN A 72 -13.77 -2.04 16.27
C ASN A 72 -14.88 -1.63 17.26
N GLY A 73 -14.57 -1.55 18.56
CA GLY A 73 -15.50 -1.26 19.66
C GLY A 73 -16.40 -2.43 20.08
N LYS A 74 -16.27 -3.60 19.46
CA LYS A 74 -17.14 -4.77 19.72
C LYS A 74 -16.55 -5.74 20.75
N GLY A 75 -17.39 -6.67 21.20
CA GLY A 75 -17.02 -7.75 22.11
C GLY A 75 -16.86 -7.31 23.57
N ASP A 76 -16.55 -8.28 24.43
CA ASP A 76 -16.48 -8.07 25.88
C ASP A 76 -15.23 -7.30 26.29
N TYR A 77 -15.37 -6.50 27.34
CA TYR A 77 -14.30 -5.84 28.07
C TYR A 77 -13.65 -6.87 29.00
N LYS A 78 -12.50 -7.41 28.59
CA LYS A 78 -11.77 -8.46 29.30
C LYS A 78 -10.28 -8.36 29.05
N ASN A 79 -9.48 -9.09 29.82
CA ASN A 79 -8.03 -9.15 29.59
C ASN A 79 -7.73 -9.69 28.18
N ARG A 80 -7.04 -8.87 27.38
CA ARG A 80 -6.55 -9.13 26.03
C ARG A 80 -5.05 -8.83 25.93
N GLY A 81 -4.39 -8.59 27.06
CA GLY A 81 -2.93 -8.54 27.20
C GLY A 81 -2.32 -9.94 27.24
N CYS A 82 -1.15 -10.07 27.89
CA CYS A 82 -0.48 -11.35 28.13
C CYS A 82 -0.31 -12.21 26.85
N LYS A 83 0.04 -11.58 25.73
CA LYS A 83 0.07 -12.22 24.42
C LYS A 83 1.16 -11.65 23.53
N ARG A 84 1.43 -12.35 22.44
CA ARG A 84 2.32 -11.85 21.38
C ARG A 84 1.65 -10.72 20.60
N ILE A 85 2.35 -9.59 20.52
CA ILE A 85 2.04 -8.49 19.61
C ILE A 85 2.76 -8.73 18.28
N LEU A 86 2.02 -8.67 17.19
CA LEU A 86 2.55 -8.95 15.85
C LEU A 86 3.41 -7.79 15.34
N PRO A 87 4.43 -8.08 14.51
CA PRO A 87 5.25 -7.04 13.89
C PRO A 87 4.43 -6.13 12.97
N ILE A 88 4.88 -4.89 12.81
CA ILE A 88 4.42 -4.02 11.73
C ILE A 88 5.27 -4.33 10.50
N LYS A 89 4.63 -4.90 9.47
CA LYS A 89 5.27 -5.18 8.18
C LYS A 89 4.84 -4.18 7.11
N TYR A 90 5.66 -4.00 6.09
CA TYR A 90 5.40 -3.11 4.98
C TYR A 90 6.00 -3.65 3.68
N THR A 91 5.17 -3.72 2.65
CA THR A 91 5.51 -4.22 1.31
C THR A 91 5.28 -3.06 0.37
N PRO A 92 6.34 -2.39 -0.14
CA PRO A 92 6.15 -1.35 -1.14
C PRO A 92 5.70 -1.97 -2.48
N ASP A 93 4.96 -1.19 -3.26
CA ASP A 93 4.39 -1.70 -4.53
C ASP A 93 5.45 -2.15 -5.54
N PHE A 94 6.52 -1.37 -5.75
CA PHE A 94 7.58 -1.72 -6.70
C PHE A 94 8.98 -1.46 -6.14
N ILE A 95 9.89 -2.40 -6.40
CA ILE A 95 11.31 -2.32 -6.01
C ILE A 95 12.18 -2.41 -7.27
N GLY A 96 12.89 -1.32 -7.56
CA GLY A 96 13.94 -1.26 -8.58
C GLY A 96 15.33 -1.46 -7.97
N GLU A 97 16.37 -1.26 -8.78
CA GLU A 97 17.77 -1.37 -8.34
C GLU A 97 18.15 -0.23 -7.39
N ASP A 98 17.78 1.00 -7.75
CA ASP A 98 18.16 2.25 -7.08
C ASP A 98 16.95 3.06 -6.58
N PHE A 99 15.75 2.47 -6.65
CA PHE A 99 14.51 3.13 -6.26
C PHE A 99 13.45 2.18 -5.70
N ILE A 100 12.51 2.74 -4.96
CA ILE A 100 11.29 2.08 -4.50
C ILE A 100 10.10 3.00 -4.81
N ILE A 101 9.01 2.43 -5.32
CA ILE A 101 7.77 3.15 -5.62
C ILE A 101 6.63 2.60 -4.75
N GLU A 102 5.93 3.49 -4.05
CA GLU A 102 4.67 3.23 -3.36
C GLU A 102 3.56 4.06 -4.00
N THR A 103 2.68 3.44 -4.77
CA THR A 103 1.53 4.16 -5.33
C THR A 103 0.48 4.39 -4.24
N LYS A 104 -0.03 5.63 -4.14
CA LYS A 104 -1.00 5.95 -3.08
C LYS A 104 -2.02 7.00 -3.49
N GLY A 105 -3.16 6.57 -4.02
CA GLY A 105 -4.25 7.49 -4.42
C GLY A 105 -5.06 8.06 -3.25
N ARG A 106 -5.41 7.25 -2.23
CA ARG A 106 -6.06 7.71 -1.00
C ARG A 106 -5.34 7.13 0.21
N ALA A 107 -4.84 7.99 1.09
CA ALA A 107 -4.25 7.56 2.35
C ALA A 107 -5.35 7.14 3.33
N ASN A 108 -5.12 6.02 4.03
CA ASN A 108 -5.86 5.68 5.24
C ASN A 108 -5.10 6.23 6.47
N GLU A 109 -5.74 6.25 7.63
CA GLU A 109 -5.16 6.82 8.87
C GLU A 109 -3.84 6.13 9.28
N SER A 110 -3.67 4.85 8.97
CA SER A 110 -2.43 4.11 9.31
C SER A 110 -1.25 4.39 8.37
N PHE A 111 -1.51 4.89 7.16
CA PHE A 111 -0.49 5.03 6.13
C PHE A 111 0.62 6.02 6.51
N PRO A 112 0.33 7.25 7.01
CA PRO A 112 1.38 8.19 7.41
C PRO A 112 2.38 7.60 8.41
N MET A 113 1.91 6.81 9.37
CA MET A 113 2.78 6.15 10.37
C MET A 113 3.65 5.06 9.74
N ARG A 114 3.09 4.17 8.92
CA ARG A 114 3.87 3.15 8.22
C ARG A 114 4.89 3.77 7.26
N TRP A 115 4.50 4.80 6.54
CA TRP A 115 5.38 5.52 5.62
C TRP A 115 6.53 6.21 6.37
N LYS A 116 6.26 6.82 7.53
CA LYS A 116 7.29 7.41 8.39
C LYS A 116 8.30 6.37 8.89
N LEU A 117 7.83 5.22 9.34
CA LEU A 117 8.69 4.12 9.79
C LEU A 117 9.49 3.51 8.62
N PHE A 118 8.87 3.36 7.45
CA PHE A 118 9.56 2.86 6.26
C PHE A 118 10.66 3.81 5.79
N LYS A 119 10.41 5.12 5.76
CA LYS A 119 11.45 6.13 5.49
C LYS A 119 12.63 6.01 6.46
N ARG A 120 12.37 5.76 7.75
CA ARG A 120 13.44 5.57 8.74
C ARG A 120 14.28 4.33 8.41
N LEU A 121 13.64 3.23 8.01
CA LEU A 121 14.33 2.01 7.61
C LEU A 121 15.20 2.26 6.36
N VAL A 122 14.63 2.89 5.32
CA VAL A 122 15.33 3.21 4.08
C VAL A 122 16.53 4.13 4.32
N MET A 123 16.34 5.19 5.12
CA MET A 123 17.42 6.10 5.50
C MET A 123 18.60 5.38 6.16
N ASN A 124 18.33 4.35 6.97
CA ASN A 124 19.37 3.64 7.73
C ASN A 124 20.02 2.49 6.93
N GLN A 125 19.28 1.81 6.06
CA GLN A 125 19.72 0.56 5.42
C GLN A 125 19.97 0.72 3.92
N PHE A 126 19.35 1.71 3.28
CA PHE A 126 19.34 1.89 1.83
C PHE A 126 19.58 3.37 1.47
N PRO A 127 20.72 3.97 1.87
CA PRO A 127 20.95 5.41 1.75
C PRO A 127 20.95 5.92 0.29
N ASN A 128 21.23 5.04 -0.68
CA ASN A 128 21.26 5.39 -2.09
C ASN A 128 19.92 5.18 -2.82
N VAL A 129 18.91 4.65 -2.13
CA VAL A 129 17.60 4.34 -2.72
C VAL A 129 16.71 5.58 -2.74
N THR A 130 16.09 5.85 -3.89
CA THR A 130 15.12 6.94 -4.05
C THR A 130 13.69 6.45 -3.82
N LEU A 131 12.94 7.14 -2.97
CA LEU A 131 11.53 6.81 -2.72
C LEU A 131 10.62 7.69 -3.57
N TYR A 132 9.76 7.06 -4.37
CA TYR A 132 8.70 7.72 -5.11
C TYR A 132 7.32 7.33 -4.57
N LYS A 133 6.39 8.28 -4.50
CA LYS A 133 5.04 8.03 -3.99
C LYS A 133 3.92 8.64 -4.87
N PRO A 134 3.77 8.20 -6.13
CA PRO A 134 2.80 8.77 -7.05
C PRO A 134 1.35 8.50 -6.61
N GLN A 135 0.48 9.49 -6.76
CA GLN A 135 -0.92 9.45 -6.31
C GLN A 135 -1.91 9.34 -7.47
N ASN A 136 -1.46 9.63 -8.68
CA ASN A 136 -2.25 9.61 -9.91
C ASN A 136 -1.36 9.27 -11.11
N GLN A 137 -1.97 9.08 -12.28
CA GLN A 137 -1.27 8.67 -13.51
C GLN A 137 -0.22 9.69 -13.95
N LYS A 138 -0.51 11.00 -13.84
CA LYS A 138 0.46 12.05 -14.19
C LYS A 138 1.71 11.98 -13.32
N GLU A 139 1.54 11.72 -12.02
CA GLU A 139 2.67 11.50 -11.10
C GLU A 139 3.43 10.20 -11.38
N CYS A 140 2.75 9.16 -11.92
CA CYS A 140 3.44 7.95 -12.38
C CYS A 140 4.34 8.26 -13.58
N ASP A 141 3.83 9.02 -14.56
CA ASP A 141 4.63 9.45 -15.72
C ASP A 141 5.81 10.32 -15.29
N GLU A 142 5.59 11.23 -14.33
CA GLU A 142 6.65 12.05 -13.74
C GLU A 142 7.69 11.21 -12.99
N THR A 143 7.24 10.17 -12.28
CA THR A 143 8.14 9.21 -11.61
C THR A 143 9.07 8.53 -12.63
N ILE A 144 8.54 8.12 -13.79
CA ILE A 144 9.36 7.57 -14.88
C ILE A 144 10.40 8.59 -15.35
N ARG A 145 9.99 9.85 -15.59
CA ARG A 145 10.89 10.92 -16.01
C ARG A 145 12.04 11.10 -15.01
N LEU A 146 11.72 11.19 -13.72
CA LEU A 146 12.72 11.36 -12.65
C LEU A 146 13.70 10.19 -12.57
N ILE A 147 13.24 8.95 -12.74
CA ILE A 147 14.11 7.76 -12.76
C ILE A 147 15.06 7.83 -13.96
N LEU A 148 14.54 8.16 -15.14
CA LEU A 148 15.36 8.24 -16.37
C LEU A 148 16.38 9.38 -16.30
N ASP A 149 15.99 10.54 -15.80
CA ASP A 149 16.90 11.70 -15.67
C ASP A 149 18.02 11.41 -14.66
N LYS A 150 17.72 10.69 -13.57
CA LYS A 150 18.75 10.27 -12.60
C LYS A 150 19.78 9.29 -13.16
N ARG A 151 19.43 8.52 -14.20
CA ARG A 151 20.35 7.57 -14.86
C ARG A 151 21.23 8.20 -15.95
N LYS A 152 20.93 9.43 -16.35
CA LYS A 152 21.72 10.19 -17.34
C LYS A 152 22.86 10.97 -16.69
N GLY A 153 22.71 11.34 -15.42
CA GLY A 153 23.75 11.96 -14.60
C GLY A 153 24.60 10.91 -13.91
#